data_AF-A0A7V8XML2-F1
#
_entry.id   AF-A0A7V8XML2-F1
#
_cell.length_a   1.000
_cell.length_b   1.000
_cell.length_c   1.000
_cell.angle_alpha   90.00
_cell.angle_beta   90.00
_cell.angle_gamma   90.00
#
_symmetry.space_group_name_H-M   'P 1'
#
loop_
_entity.id
_entity.type
_entity.pdbx_description
1 polymer ?
#
loop_
_entity_poly.entity_id
_entity_poly.type
_entity_poly.pdbx_seq_one_letter_code
_entity_poly.pdbx_strand_id
1 'polypeptide(L)'
;QPPGTIPLEAPDPLSIVEVRDETGSVVEVGRVRAELRLPPGFYRVRHVGPEKTTGGSPISLAPGETEQPVLLEGTEPSSATLELLETMGGRKGRANTVEPDGHDPMAWAQTSTLVAVALGAVLTDESGAAGLDLRPPRPSKVSESSSGIGVYVVSEAEEINTAALEIRIWRAGEPVPRSPKRLRKVHRRLVEVSVAVAPGAYWLSIQRRGEGRPMVFARTVLRGRLATIVVQITRGIRIFQYQPALAGGPAAAAETLRGAEYLQRLLLSGRLDGAGQLARELAATDDPFVGCLCGYVLLRLGLVEAAGEVAERVIRTAPQLSDAFVLRGEHAAAMGSGAAKQAFAEALAAGIPLFGEGLTRLLEGLRAHEISHPRGAIVRYVFQNHMRGSMWSVFTPRRFEPGTLVVTAADTGYES
;
A
#
# COMPACT_ATOMS: atom_id res chain seq x y z
N GLN A 1 12.32 -0.34 -43.11
CA GLN A 1 11.27 0.65 -43.46
C GLN A 1 11.24 1.72 -42.37
N PRO A 2 10.89 2.99 -42.68
CA PRO A 2 10.78 4.01 -41.64
C PRO A 2 9.71 3.61 -40.60
N PRO A 3 9.95 3.84 -39.30
CA PRO A 3 8.95 3.58 -38.26
C PRO A 3 7.75 4.52 -38.44
N GLY A 4 6.57 4.04 -38.08
CA GLY A 4 5.40 4.89 -37.89
C GLY A 4 5.33 5.45 -36.46
N THR A 5 4.43 6.40 -36.24
CA THR A 5 4.24 7.09 -34.96
C THR A 5 2.80 6.91 -34.46
N ILE A 6 2.64 6.54 -33.19
CA ILE A 6 1.35 6.49 -32.50
C ILE A 6 1.36 7.54 -31.38
N PRO A 7 0.65 8.67 -31.52
CA PRO A 7 0.48 9.63 -30.44
C PRO A 7 -0.38 9.02 -29.33
N LEU A 8 -0.03 9.27 -28.06
CA LEU A 8 -0.79 8.80 -26.91
C LEU A 8 -1.28 9.97 -26.07
N GLU A 9 -2.54 9.91 -25.66
CA GLU A 9 -3.13 10.85 -24.71
C GLU A 9 -3.49 10.12 -23.42
N ALA A 10 -2.88 10.54 -22.30
CA ALA A 10 -3.18 10.01 -20.98
C ALA A 10 -3.28 11.15 -19.97
N PRO A 11 -4.49 11.52 -19.51
CA PRO A 11 -4.65 12.59 -18.55
C PRO A 11 -4.03 12.29 -17.18
N ASP A 12 -3.93 11.00 -16.83
CA ASP A 12 -3.35 10.56 -15.57
C ASP A 12 -1.82 10.39 -15.70
N PRO A 13 -0.99 11.10 -14.91
CA PRO A 13 0.47 10.98 -14.95
C PRO A 13 0.99 9.60 -14.54
N LEU A 14 0.19 8.81 -13.82
CA LEU A 14 0.49 7.44 -13.45
C LEU A 14 0.13 6.41 -14.52
N SER A 15 -0.39 6.84 -15.68
CA SER A 15 -0.83 5.91 -16.72
C SER A 15 0.31 5.03 -17.23
N ILE A 16 0.00 3.77 -17.46
CA ILE A 16 0.90 2.77 -18.02
C ILE A 16 0.31 2.32 -19.35
N VAL A 17 1.11 2.34 -20.40
CA VAL A 17 0.74 1.80 -21.70
C VAL A 17 1.33 0.41 -21.86
N GLU A 18 0.54 -0.49 -22.45
CA GLU A 18 1.04 -1.74 -23.01
C GLU A 18 0.69 -1.80 -24.49
N VAL A 19 1.67 -2.17 -25.30
CA VAL A 19 1.53 -2.41 -26.73
C VAL A 19 1.82 -3.87 -27.02
N ARG A 20 0.90 -4.52 -27.74
CA ARG A 20 1.08 -5.85 -28.29
C ARG A 20 1.09 -5.83 -29.80
N ASP A 21 1.84 -6.73 -30.41
CA ASP A 21 1.76 -6.98 -31.85
C ASP A 21 0.57 -7.89 -32.22
N GLU A 22 0.45 -8.20 -33.50
CA GLU A 22 -0.56 -9.11 -34.07
C GLU A 22 -0.50 -10.54 -33.51
N THR A 23 0.66 -10.98 -33.02
CA THR A 23 0.82 -12.31 -32.39
C THR A 23 0.35 -12.30 -30.93
N GLY A 24 0.05 -11.12 -30.38
CA GLY A 24 -0.27 -10.92 -28.97
C GLY A 24 0.95 -10.82 -28.07
N SER A 25 2.16 -10.77 -28.64
CA SER A 25 3.41 -10.59 -27.92
C SER A 25 3.54 -9.14 -27.47
N VAL A 26 4.05 -8.94 -26.25
CA VAL A 26 4.27 -7.60 -25.70
C VAL A 26 5.48 -6.99 -26.36
N VAL A 27 5.28 -5.85 -27.03
CA VAL A 27 6.33 -5.08 -27.71
C VAL A 27 6.84 -3.97 -26.79
N GLU A 28 5.95 -3.34 -26.03
CA GLU A 28 6.30 -2.27 -25.09
C GLU A 28 5.36 -2.27 -23.88
N VAL A 29 5.92 -2.05 -22.69
CA VAL A 29 5.18 -1.72 -21.47
C VAL A 29 5.95 -0.66 -20.70
N GLY A 30 5.27 0.41 -20.27
CA GLY A 30 5.90 1.43 -19.44
C GLY A 30 4.99 2.63 -19.20
N ARG A 31 5.52 3.66 -18.53
CA ARG A 31 4.83 4.96 -18.44
C ARG A 31 4.50 5.48 -19.82
N VAL A 32 3.33 6.10 -19.92
CA VAL A 32 2.92 6.77 -21.16
C VAL A 32 3.93 7.84 -21.53
N ARG A 33 4.32 7.82 -22.81
CA ARG A 33 5.06 8.89 -23.48
C ARG A 33 4.12 9.53 -24.49
N ALA A 34 4.37 10.79 -24.86
CA ALA A 34 3.53 11.50 -25.81
C ALA A 34 3.39 10.76 -27.16
N GLU A 35 4.44 10.03 -27.57
CA GLU A 35 4.46 9.31 -28.84
C GLU A 35 5.22 7.98 -28.70
N LEU A 36 4.76 6.97 -29.43
CA LEU A 36 5.45 5.69 -29.63
C LEU A 36 5.91 5.57 -31.08
N ARG A 37 7.14 5.08 -31.29
CA ARG A 37 7.69 4.83 -32.63
C ARG A 37 7.93 3.34 -32.81
N LEU A 38 7.15 2.73 -33.69
CA LEU A 38 7.16 1.28 -33.90
C LEU A 38 7.37 0.95 -35.38
N PRO A 39 7.92 -0.23 -35.70
CA PRO A 39 7.93 -0.73 -37.08
C PRO A 39 6.52 -0.79 -37.67
N PRO A 40 6.37 -0.73 -39.00
CA PRO A 40 5.06 -0.94 -39.63
C PRO A 40 4.46 -2.29 -39.26
N GLY A 41 3.15 -2.33 -38.99
CA GLY A 41 2.48 -3.55 -38.54
C GLY A 41 1.17 -3.28 -37.79
N PHE A 42 0.54 -4.36 -37.33
CA PHE A 42 -0.68 -4.29 -36.54
C PHE A 42 -0.37 -4.38 -35.05
N TYR A 43 -0.91 -3.42 -34.29
CA TYR A 43 -0.71 -3.31 -32.86
C TYR A 43 -2.03 -3.22 -32.10
N ARG A 44 -1.98 -3.59 -30.83
CA ARG A 44 -3.03 -3.30 -29.86
C ARG A 44 -2.44 -2.49 -28.71
N VAL A 45 -2.90 -1.25 -28.58
CA VAL A 45 -2.47 -0.31 -27.55
C VAL A 45 -3.51 -0.29 -26.42
N ARG A 46 -3.10 -0.45 -25.16
CA ARG A 46 -4.04 -0.42 -24.02
C ARG A 46 -3.49 0.32 -22.81
N HIS A 47 -4.39 0.91 -22.04
CA HIS A 47 -4.10 1.48 -20.72
C HIS A 47 -4.05 0.36 -19.66
N VAL A 48 -2.86 0.06 -19.16
CA VAL A 48 -2.67 -0.85 -18.04
C VAL A 48 -3.01 -0.17 -16.72
N GLY A 49 -4.07 -0.64 -16.07
CA GLY A 49 -4.46 -0.24 -14.72
C GLY A 49 -4.19 -1.33 -13.68
N PRO A 50 -4.44 -1.03 -12.39
CA PRO A 50 -4.25 -2.00 -11.32
C PRO A 50 -5.23 -3.16 -11.41
N GLU A 51 -6.49 -2.92 -11.77
CA GLU A 51 -7.50 -3.97 -11.97
C GLU A 51 -7.48 -4.52 -13.40
N LYS A 52 -8.40 -5.44 -13.69
CA LYS A 52 -8.50 -6.10 -14.99
C LYS A 52 -8.79 -5.07 -16.09
N THR A 53 -7.77 -4.77 -16.90
CA THR A 53 -7.93 -4.02 -18.15
C THR A 53 -8.68 -4.86 -19.17
N THR A 54 -9.80 -4.33 -19.68
CA THR A 54 -10.51 -4.91 -20.84
C THR A 54 -10.41 -3.97 -22.01
N GLY A 55 -10.06 -4.51 -23.19
CA GLY A 55 -9.98 -3.74 -24.42
C GLY A 55 -8.62 -3.08 -24.65
N GLY A 56 -8.32 -2.85 -25.92
CA GLY A 56 -7.19 -2.07 -26.40
C GLY A 56 -7.53 -1.60 -27.81
N SER A 57 -7.05 -0.42 -28.19
CA SER A 57 -7.28 0.17 -29.49
C SER A 57 -6.45 -0.58 -30.52
N PRO A 58 -7.07 -1.20 -31.54
CA PRO A 58 -6.33 -1.77 -32.66
C PRO A 58 -5.77 -0.62 -33.52
N ILE A 59 -4.50 -0.73 -33.89
CA ILE A 59 -3.77 0.26 -34.71
C ILE A 59 -3.11 -0.48 -35.88
N SER A 60 -3.19 0.08 -37.08
CA SER A 60 -2.62 -0.49 -38.30
C SER A 60 -1.59 0.48 -38.88
N LEU A 61 -0.36 0.38 -38.40
CA LEU A 61 0.67 1.39 -38.63
C LEU A 61 1.38 1.19 -39.97
N ALA A 62 1.22 2.10 -40.93
CA ALA A 62 1.97 2.06 -42.19
C ALA A 62 3.37 2.70 -42.09
N PRO A 63 4.28 2.44 -43.05
CA PRO A 63 5.62 3.03 -43.06
C PRO A 63 5.62 4.56 -43.08
N GLY A 64 6.19 5.18 -42.04
CA GLY A 64 6.29 6.63 -41.92
C GLY A 64 4.98 7.36 -41.63
N GLU A 65 3.91 6.63 -41.32
CA GLU A 65 2.60 7.20 -40.98
C GLU A 65 2.56 7.68 -39.52
N THR A 66 1.81 8.75 -39.27
CA THR A 66 1.40 9.16 -37.92
C THR A 66 -0.08 8.89 -37.76
N GLU A 67 -0.41 8.04 -36.80
CA GLU A 67 -1.79 7.65 -36.48
C GLU A 67 -2.56 8.74 -35.72
N GLN A 68 -3.88 8.55 -35.63
CA GLN A 68 -4.70 9.37 -34.73
C GLN A 68 -4.30 9.14 -33.26
N PRO A 69 -4.35 10.17 -32.40
CA PRO A 69 -4.04 10.02 -30.99
C PRO A 69 -4.89 8.94 -30.31
N VAL A 70 -4.23 8.01 -29.61
CA VAL A 70 -4.89 6.98 -28.82
C VAL A 70 -5.13 7.50 -27.41
N LEU A 71 -6.40 7.73 -27.06
CA LEU A 71 -6.80 8.08 -25.71
C LEU A 71 -6.77 6.86 -24.79
N LEU A 72 -6.00 6.94 -23.71
CA LEU A 72 -5.83 5.88 -22.73
C LEU A 72 -6.90 6.00 -21.62
N GLU A 73 -8.07 5.45 -21.89
CA GLU A 73 -9.21 5.49 -20.97
C GLU A 73 -9.03 4.60 -19.74
N GLY A 74 -9.34 5.17 -18.57
CA GLY A 74 -9.49 4.41 -17.33
C GLY A 74 -10.84 3.71 -17.23
N THR A 75 -11.02 2.94 -16.16
CA THR A 75 -12.35 2.42 -15.81
C THR A 75 -13.25 3.53 -15.30
N GLU A 76 -14.53 3.49 -15.67
CA GLU A 76 -15.53 4.41 -15.15
C GLU A 76 -15.57 4.39 -13.61
N PRO A 77 -15.45 5.56 -12.94
CA PRO A 77 -15.49 5.63 -11.48
C PRO A 77 -16.83 5.14 -10.92
N SER A 78 -16.80 4.45 -9.78
CA SER A 78 -18.02 4.04 -9.08
C SER A 78 -18.82 5.25 -8.60
N SER A 79 -20.13 5.08 -8.39
CA SER A 79 -20.97 6.12 -7.78
C SER A 79 -20.45 6.54 -6.40
N ALA A 80 -19.94 5.59 -5.60
CA ALA A 80 -19.32 5.88 -4.31
C ALA A 80 -18.03 6.71 -4.44
N THR A 81 -17.24 6.48 -5.49
CA THR A 81 -16.05 7.28 -5.79
C THR A 81 -16.44 8.70 -6.19
N LEU A 82 -17.43 8.86 -7.09
CA LEU A 82 -17.91 10.17 -7.52
C LEU A 82 -18.53 10.98 -6.37
N GLU A 83 -19.23 10.31 -5.45
CA GLU A 83 -19.83 10.94 -4.28
C GLU A 83 -18.77 11.48 -3.28
N LEU A 84 -17.72 10.70 -3.01
CA LEU A 84 -16.61 11.20 -2.20
C LEU A 84 -15.85 12.33 -2.92
N LEU A 85 -15.70 12.23 -4.23
CA LEU A 85 -15.07 13.25 -5.06
C LEU A 85 -15.83 14.58 -5.00
N GLU A 86 -17.16 14.55 -5.07
CA GLU A 86 -18.01 15.73 -4.90
C GLU A 86 -17.81 16.37 -3.53
N THR A 87 -17.69 15.56 -2.46
CA THR A 87 -17.37 16.06 -1.11
C THR A 87 -16.00 16.74 -1.06
N MET A 88 -15.06 16.30 -1.90
CA MET A 88 -13.73 16.89 -2.06
C MET A 88 -13.73 18.12 -2.99
N GLY A 89 -14.88 18.58 -3.47
CA GLY A 89 -14.99 19.68 -4.43
C GLY A 89 -14.52 19.33 -5.85
N GLY A 90 -14.24 18.06 -6.12
CA GLY A 90 -13.73 17.58 -7.40
C GLY A 90 -14.81 17.29 -8.44
N ARG A 91 -14.37 16.83 -9.61
CA ARG A 91 -15.26 16.50 -10.74
C ARG A 91 -14.77 15.29 -11.54
N LYS A 92 -15.68 14.63 -12.27
CA LYS A 92 -15.31 13.63 -13.27
C LYS A 92 -14.62 14.34 -14.45
N GLY A 93 -13.42 13.89 -14.79
CA GLY A 93 -12.62 14.40 -15.89
C GLY A 93 -12.82 13.61 -17.19
N ARG A 94 -11.98 13.92 -18.18
CA ARG A 94 -11.93 13.17 -19.46
C ARG A 94 -11.35 11.77 -19.26
N ALA A 95 -11.60 10.85 -20.19
CA ALA A 95 -11.02 9.49 -20.15
C ALA A 95 -11.29 8.71 -18.84
N ASN A 96 -12.45 8.97 -18.21
CA ASN A 96 -12.86 8.40 -16.94
C ASN A 96 -11.94 8.73 -15.75
N THR A 97 -11.21 9.85 -15.80
CA THR A 97 -10.48 10.31 -14.64
C THR A 97 -11.40 10.91 -13.58
N VAL A 98 -10.92 10.92 -12.33
CA VAL A 98 -11.42 11.80 -11.27
C VAL A 98 -10.42 12.92 -11.05
N GLU A 99 -10.91 14.14 -10.85
CA GLU A 99 -10.11 15.35 -10.67
C GLU A 99 -10.53 16.03 -9.36
N PRO A 100 -9.95 15.66 -8.20
CA PRO A 100 -10.13 16.43 -6.98
C PRO A 100 -9.56 17.84 -7.13
N ASP A 101 -10.15 18.81 -6.44
CA ASP A 101 -9.69 20.19 -6.52
C ASP A 101 -8.22 20.30 -6.07
N GLY A 102 -7.39 20.97 -6.88
CA GLY A 102 -5.97 21.15 -6.63
C GLY A 102 -5.05 19.96 -6.94
N HIS A 103 -5.54 18.84 -7.48
CA HIS A 103 -4.73 17.64 -7.76
C HIS A 103 -4.82 17.14 -9.20
N ASP A 104 -3.79 16.40 -9.62
CA ASP A 104 -3.72 15.80 -10.95
C ASP A 104 -4.89 14.81 -11.23
N PRO A 105 -5.34 14.69 -12.48
CA PRO A 105 -6.33 13.70 -12.87
C PRO A 105 -5.90 12.28 -12.51
N MET A 106 -6.87 11.46 -12.11
CA MET A 106 -6.63 10.08 -11.73
C MET A 106 -7.52 9.10 -12.48
N ALA A 107 -6.92 8.30 -13.36
CA ALA A 107 -7.58 7.15 -13.94
C ALA A 107 -7.62 6.02 -12.90
N TRP A 108 -8.59 5.13 -13.03
CA TRP A 108 -8.74 3.98 -12.13
C TRP A 108 -8.91 4.35 -10.65
N ALA A 109 -9.35 5.56 -10.32
CA ALA A 109 -9.52 5.93 -8.92
C ALA A 109 -10.61 5.09 -8.24
N GLN A 110 -10.35 4.76 -6.99
CA GLN A 110 -11.32 4.14 -6.08
C GLN A 110 -11.51 5.03 -4.86
N THR A 111 -12.48 4.70 -4.01
CA THR A 111 -12.67 5.42 -2.75
C THR A 111 -11.41 5.38 -1.85
N SER A 112 -10.60 4.32 -1.92
CA SER A 112 -9.28 4.24 -1.25
C SER A 112 -8.29 5.28 -1.78
N THR A 113 -8.26 5.51 -3.09
CA THR A 113 -7.44 6.53 -3.75
C THR A 113 -7.81 7.92 -3.25
N LEU A 114 -9.11 8.21 -3.16
CA LEU A 114 -9.60 9.50 -2.64
C LEU A 114 -9.26 9.70 -1.17
N VAL A 115 -9.36 8.66 -0.34
CA VAL A 115 -8.93 8.73 1.07
C VAL A 115 -7.41 8.96 1.18
N ALA A 116 -6.59 8.35 0.31
CA ALA A 116 -5.15 8.57 0.31
C ALA A 116 -4.78 10.01 -0.06
N VAL A 117 -5.42 10.56 -1.10
CA VAL A 117 -5.23 11.97 -1.52
C VAL A 117 -5.69 12.94 -0.44
N ALA A 118 -6.90 12.75 0.10
CA ALA A 118 -7.42 13.57 1.19
C ALA A 118 -6.52 13.53 2.44
N LEU A 119 -5.94 12.38 2.75
CA LEU A 119 -4.98 12.27 3.85
C LEU A 119 -3.70 13.06 3.56
N GLY A 120 -3.20 13.02 2.33
CA GLY A 120 -2.02 13.76 1.94
C GLY A 120 -2.22 15.26 2.05
N ALA A 121 -3.30 15.78 1.44
CA ALA A 121 -3.68 17.19 1.48
C ALA A 121 -3.82 17.72 2.93
N VAL A 122 -4.42 16.93 3.82
CA VAL A 122 -4.56 17.29 5.24
C VAL A 122 -3.20 17.32 5.97
N LEU A 123 -2.25 16.46 5.62
CA LEU A 123 -0.94 16.41 6.26
C LEU A 123 0.02 17.47 5.73
N THR A 124 -0.20 17.99 4.52
CA THR A 124 0.60 19.08 3.91
C THR A 124 -0.01 20.47 4.11
N ASP A 125 -1.13 20.57 4.84
CA ASP A 125 -1.86 21.82 5.12
C ASP A 125 -2.25 22.59 3.85
N GLU A 126 -2.58 21.86 2.79
CA GLU A 126 -3.05 22.41 1.53
C GLU A 126 -4.43 23.03 1.74
N SER A 127 -4.41 24.31 2.13
CA SER A 127 -5.53 25.13 2.55
C SER A 127 -6.52 25.34 1.38
N GLY A 128 -7.43 24.39 1.20
CA GLY A 128 -8.49 24.42 0.17
C GLY A 128 -8.63 23.14 -0.65
N ALA A 129 -7.67 22.22 -0.58
CA ALA A 129 -7.59 21.08 -1.48
C ALA A 129 -8.24 19.83 -0.88
N ALA A 130 -9.32 19.34 -1.49
CA ALA A 130 -9.76 17.96 -1.37
C ALA A 130 -9.90 17.35 0.05
N GLY A 131 -10.33 18.16 1.03
CA GLY A 131 -10.41 17.74 2.42
C GLY A 131 -11.68 16.97 2.76
N LEU A 132 -11.60 15.65 2.93
CA LEU A 132 -12.67 14.86 3.56
C LEU A 132 -12.79 15.17 5.08
N ASP A 133 -12.46 16.37 5.58
CA ASP A 133 -12.35 16.71 7.02
C ASP A 133 -11.60 15.64 7.83
N LEU A 134 -10.58 14.97 7.28
CA LEU A 134 -9.84 13.95 8.02
C LEU A 134 -9.10 14.58 9.20
N ARG A 135 -9.03 13.89 10.35
CA ARG A 135 -8.38 14.43 11.57
C ARG A 135 -7.26 13.52 12.05
N PRO A 136 -6.13 13.44 11.31
CA PRO A 136 -4.94 12.74 11.81
C PRO A 136 -4.46 13.40 13.12
N PRO A 137 -3.76 12.64 13.98
CA PRO A 137 -3.33 13.18 15.26
C PRO A 137 -2.26 14.24 14.99
N ARG A 138 -2.51 15.48 15.43
CA ARG A 138 -1.57 16.57 15.22
C ARG A 138 -0.36 16.42 16.14
N PRO A 139 0.85 16.71 15.66
CA PRO A 139 1.99 16.89 16.53
C PRO A 139 1.70 17.92 17.61
N SER A 140 1.88 17.56 18.89
CA SER A 140 1.88 18.57 19.94
C SER A 140 3.19 19.34 19.83
N LYS A 141 3.14 20.68 19.88
CA LYS A 141 4.35 21.52 19.91
C LYS A 141 5.27 21.23 21.10
N VAL A 142 4.78 20.48 22.10
CA VAL A 142 5.46 20.17 23.36
C VAL A 142 6.22 18.85 23.31
N SER A 143 5.94 17.96 22.35
CA SER A 143 6.73 16.74 22.17
C SER A 143 7.02 16.49 20.70
N GLU A 144 8.29 16.67 20.31
CA GLU A 144 8.87 16.33 19.00
C GLU A 144 8.81 14.83 18.65
N SER A 145 8.13 14.03 19.47
CA SER A 145 7.96 12.58 19.36
C SER A 145 6.54 12.15 18.97
N SER A 146 5.65 13.06 18.61
CA SER A 146 4.27 12.72 18.27
C SER A 146 4.21 11.72 17.11
N SER A 147 3.60 10.58 17.37
CA SER A 147 3.33 9.55 16.35
C SER A 147 1.86 9.17 16.46
N GLY A 148 1.34 8.49 15.44
CA GLY A 148 -0.09 8.24 15.37
C GLY A 148 -0.44 6.89 14.77
N ILE A 149 -1.67 6.45 15.05
CA ILE A 149 -2.33 5.39 14.30
C ILE A 149 -3.63 5.96 13.74
N GLY A 150 -3.83 5.83 12.43
CA GLY A 150 -5.03 6.24 11.70
C GLY A 150 -5.70 5.03 11.05
N VAL A 151 -6.99 4.86 11.26
CA VAL A 151 -7.82 3.85 10.60
C VAL A 151 -8.96 4.54 9.91
N TYR A 152 -9.05 4.36 8.60
CA TYR A 152 -10.09 4.91 7.75
C TYR A 152 -10.85 3.75 7.13
N VAL A 153 -12.16 3.66 7.37
CA VAL A 153 -12.99 2.60 6.80
C VAL A 153 -13.96 3.24 5.84
N VAL A 154 -13.91 2.82 4.58
CA VAL A 154 -14.68 3.37 3.47
C VAL A 154 -15.50 2.27 2.78
N SER A 155 -16.72 2.56 2.33
CA SER A 155 -17.65 1.58 1.75
C SER A 155 -18.16 1.95 0.36
N GLU A 156 -17.97 1.03 -0.60
CA GLU A 156 -18.44 1.16 -1.98
C GLU A 156 -19.95 0.88 -2.13
N ALA A 157 -20.51 0.02 -1.29
CA ALA A 157 -21.88 -0.46 -1.46
C ALA A 157 -22.87 0.39 -0.64
N GLU A 158 -22.65 0.47 0.66
CA GLU A 158 -23.63 0.95 1.64
C GLU A 158 -23.07 2.01 2.59
N GLU A 159 -23.96 2.70 3.29
CA GLU A 159 -23.61 3.59 4.39
C GLU A 159 -22.98 2.80 5.55
N ILE A 160 -21.95 3.37 6.17
CA ILE A 160 -21.27 2.71 7.28
C ILE A 160 -22.03 2.92 8.60
N ASN A 161 -22.50 1.81 9.17
CA ASN A 161 -23.00 1.79 10.53
C ASN A 161 -21.85 1.70 11.55
N THR A 162 -21.53 2.83 12.20
CA THR A 162 -20.48 2.89 13.23
C THR A 162 -20.73 1.98 14.42
N ALA A 163 -22.00 1.68 14.78
CA ALA A 163 -22.31 0.79 15.89
C ALA A 163 -22.05 -0.70 15.57
N ALA A 164 -21.92 -1.02 14.28
CA ALA A 164 -21.60 -2.35 13.78
C ALA A 164 -20.09 -2.57 13.57
N LEU A 165 -19.24 -1.57 13.82
CA LEU A 165 -17.80 -1.66 13.60
C LEU A 165 -17.03 -1.41 14.90
N GLU A 166 -16.17 -2.34 15.25
CA GLU A 166 -15.32 -2.27 16.43
C GLU A 166 -13.85 -2.21 16.04
N ILE A 167 -13.18 -1.12 16.45
CA ILE A 167 -11.74 -0.93 16.24
C ILE A 167 -11.06 -0.87 17.60
N ARG A 168 -10.03 -1.69 17.82
CA ARG A 168 -9.17 -1.62 19.03
C ARG A 168 -7.73 -1.39 18.61
N ILE A 169 -7.02 -0.62 19.44
CA ILE A 169 -5.62 -0.26 19.25
C ILE A 169 -4.96 -0.34 20.61
N TRP A 170 -3.89 -1.13 20.73
CA TRP A 170 -3.15 -1.32 21.98
C TRP A 170 -1.70 -1.70 21.72
N ARG A 171 -0.82 -1.49 22.70
CA ARG A 171 0.61 -1.79 22.52
C ARG A 171 0.83 -3.30 22.48
N ALA A 172 1.83 -3.74 21.72
CA ALA A 172 2.24 -5.15 21.74
C ALA A 172 2.74 -5.53 23.14
N GLY A 173 2.28 -6.69 23.64
CA GLY A 173 2.55 -7.15 25.01
C GLY A 173 1.52 -6.68 26.04
N GLU A 174 0.58 -5.79 25.67
CA GLU A 174 -0.54 -5.41 26.54
C GLU A 174 -1.79 -6.25 26.23
N PRO A 175 -2.70 -6.42 27.22
CA PRO A 175 -3.98 -7.07 26.99
C PRO A 175 -4.89 -6.31 26.02
N VAL A 176 -5.74 -7.03 25.29
CA VAL A 176 -6.76 -6.47 24.40
C VAL A 176 -7.68 -5.52 25.18
N PRO A 177 -7.90 -4.27 24.74
CA PRO A 177 -8.76 -3.32 25.44
C PRO A 177 -10.20 -3.80 25.57
N ARG A 178 -10.83 -3.58 26.74
CA ARG A 178 -12.24 -3.90 26.99
C ARG A 178 -13.18 -3.16 26.04
N SER A 179 -12.95 -1.88 25.83
CA SER A 179 -13.77 -1.02 24.96
C SER A 179 -13.11 -0.76 23.60
N PRO A 180 -13.90 -0.73 22.51
CA PRO A 180 -13.43 -0.22 21.23
C PRO A 180 -13.14 1.29 21.31
N LYS A 181 -12.34 1.77 20.35
CA LYS A 181 -12.19 3.20 20.10
C LYS A 181 -13.50 3.76 19.51
N ARG A 182 -13.83 5.00 19.89
CA ARG A 182 -14.98 5.71 19.34
C ARG A 182 -14.70 6.11 17.90
N LEU A 183 -15.52 5.62 16.97
CA LEU A 183 -15.46 5.99 15.57
C LEU A 183 -16.04 7.40 15.36
N ARG A 184 -15.39 8.20 14.53
CA ARG A 184 -15.95 9.45 14.01
C ARG A 184 -16.50 9.21 12.61
N LYS A 185 -17.76 9.59 12.40
CA LYS A 185 -18.34 9.60 11.06
C LYS A 185 -17.83 10.85 10.33
N VAL A 186 -17.11 10.62 9.25
CA VAL A 186 -16.52 11.68 8.40
C VAL A 186 -17.48 12.01 7.27
N HIS A 187 -18.00 10.97 6.64
CA HIS A 187 -18.99 11.00 5.58
C HIS A 187 -19.88 9.76 5.71
N ARG A 188 -21.03 9.68 5.02
CA ARG A 188 -21.91 8.50 5.13
C ARG A 188 -21.20 7.20 4.71
N ARG A 189 -20.23 7.29 3.81
CA ARG A 189 -19.41 6.16 3.35
C ARG A 189 -18.05 6.05 4.02
N LEU A 190 -17.67 6.96 4.93
CA LEU A 190 -16.32 7.02 5.51
C LEU A 190 -16.38 7.29 7.00
N VAL A 191 -15.72 6.44 7.77
CA VAL A 191 -15.52 6.62 9.21
C VAL A 191 -14.04 6.54 9.53
N GLU A 192 -13.63 7.22 10.59
CA GLU A 192 -12.23 7.22 11.03
C GLU A 192 -12.08 6.94 12.52
N VAL A 193 -10.91 6.42 12.87
CA VAL A 193 -10.31 6.50 14.20
C VAL A 193 -8.88 6.99 14.03
N SER A 194 -8.52 7.97 14.85
CA SER A 194 -7.20 8.57 14.84
C SER A 194 -6.75 8.79 16.28
N VAL A 195 -5.58 8.25 16.64
CA VAL A 195 -5.06 8.32 18.01
C VAL A 195 -3.58 8.66 17.99
N ALA A 196 -3.19 9.60 18.85
CA ALA A 196 -1.78 9.85 19.16
C ALA A 196 -1.23 8.74 20.05
N VAL A 197 -0.06 8.21 19.71
CA VAL A 197 0.61 7.12 20.44
C VAL A 197 2.12 7.34 20.44
N ALA A 198 2.81 6.67 21.36
CA ALA A 198 4.27 6.62 21.33
C ALA A 198 4.77 5.72 20.18
N PRO A 199 5.99 5.93 19.66
CA PRO A 199 6.62 4.98 18.74
C PRO A 199 6.74 3.58 19.36
N GLY A 200 6.60 2.53 18.56
CA GLY A 200 6.78 1.15 19.01
C GLY A 200 5.88 0.14 18.30
N ALA A 201 5.85 -1.08 18.84
CA ALA A 201 5.00 -2.15 18.32
C ALA A 201 3.59 -2.09 18.92
N TYR A 202 2.58 -2.23 18.07
CA TYR A 202 1.16 -2.17 18.38
C TYR A 202 0.42 -3.32 17.71
N TRP A 203 -0.70 -3.68 18.33
CA TRP A 203 -1.75 -4.47 17.74
C TRP A 203 -2.93 -3.57 17.40
N LEU A 204 -3.60 -3.93 16.31
CA LEU A 204 -4.81 -3.26 15.88
C LEU A 204 -5.81 -4.32 15.45
N SER A 205 -7.05 -4.24 15.94
CA SER A 205 -8.12 -5.12 15.50
C SER A 205 -9.22 -4.35 14.79
N ILE A 206 -9.77 -4.94 13.74
CA ILE A 206 -11.00 -4.48 13.07
C ILE A 206 -11.98 -5.64 13.07
N GLN A 207 -13.19 -5.41 13.57
CA GLN A 207 -14.25 -6.41 13.65
C GLN A 207 -15.60 -5.80 13.30
N ARG A 208 -16.39 -6.53 12.51
CA ARG A 208 -17.82 -6.24 12.35
C ARG A 208 -18.61 -6.95 13.44
N ARG A 209 -19.45 -6.23 14.16
CA ARG A 209 -20.24 -6.76 15.27
C ARG A 209 -21.23 -7.80 14.76
N GLY A 210 -21.24 -8.97 15.38
CA GLY A 210 -22.09 -10.09 14.96
C GLY A 210 -21.53 -10.90 13.79
N GLU A 211 -20.37 -10.53 13.24
CA GLU A 211 -19.76 -11.23 12.10
C GLU A 211 -18.32 -11.66 12.41
N GLY A 212 -18.08 -12.97 12.28
CA GLY A 212 -16.74 -13.54 12.20
C GLY A 212 -15.82 -13.27 13.40
N ARG A 213 -14.56 -13.66 13.21
CA ARG A 213 -13.46 -13.35 14.14
C ARG A 213 -12.81 -12.02 13.73
N PRO A 214 -12.23 -11.26 14.68
CA PRO A 214 -11.56 -10.00 14.36
C PRO A 214 -10.34 -10.23 13.46
N MET A 215 -10.10 -9.28 12.56
CA MET A 215 -8.83 -9.17 11.84
C MET A 215 -7.84 -8.43 12.74
N VAL A 216 -6.69 -9.01 13.06
CA VAL A 216 -5.64 -8.38 13.88
C VAL A 216 -4.39 -8.11 13.05
N PHE A 217 -3.90 -6.89 13.13
CA PHE A 217 -2.72 -6.40 12.40
C PHE A 217 -1.56 -6.22 13.36
N ALA A 218 -0.39 -6.75 12.99
CA ALA A 218 0.87 -6.31 13.57
C ALA A 218 1.24 -4.93 13.01
N ARG A 219 1.53 -3.96 13.88
CA ARG A 219 1.89 -2.60 13.47
C ARG A 219 3.16 -2.14 14.16
N THR A 220 4.06 -1.53 13.39
CA THR A 220 5.17 -0.74 13.89
C THR A 220 4.83 0.72 13.68
N VAL A 221 4.82 1.51 14.75
CA VAL A 221 4.63 2.96 14.71
C VAL A 221 6.00 3.62 14.80
N LEU A 222 6.37 4.35 13.75
CA LEU A 222 7.62 5.09 13.68
C LEU A 222 7.46 6.50 14.28
N ARG A 223 8.57 7.05 14.79
CA ARG A 223 8.61 8.42 15.31
C ARG A 223 8.23 9.43 14.24
N GLY A 224 7.35 10.37 14.60
CA GLY A 224 6.96 11.46 13.70
C GLY A 224 6.07 11.02 12.53
N ARG A 225 5.52 9.79 12.56
CA ARG A 225 4.76 9.21 11.45
C ARG A 225 3.38 8.73 11.90
N LEU A 226 2.49 8.65 10.92
CA LEU A 226 1.13 8.15 11.08
C LEU A 226 1.03 6.74 10.51
N ALA A 227 0.97 5.72 11.37
CA ALA A 227 0.69 4.36 10.96
C ALA A 227 -0.76 4.23 10.48
N THR A 228 -0.97 4.33 9.16
CA THR A 228 -2.29 4.35 8.54
C THR A 228 -2.74 2.97 8.05
N ILE A 229 -4.04 2.70 8.18
CA ILE A 229 -4.79 1.65 7.50
C ILE A 229 -6.02 2.27 6.83
N VAL A 230 -6.19 2.02 5.53
CA VAL A 230 -7.44 2.28 4.82
C VAL A 230 -8.09 0.93 4.52
N VAL A 231 -9.30 0.73 5.02
CA VAL A 231 -10.13 -0.47 4.80
C VAL A 231 -11.23 -0.10 3.83
N GLN A 232 -11.15 -0.60 2.61
CA GLN A 232 -12.17 -0.42 1.60
C GLN A 232 -13.09 -1.65 1.56
N ILE A 233 -14.35 -1.44 1.93
CA ILE A 233 -15.41 -2.42 1.91
C ILE A 233 -16.06 -2.41 0.52
N THR A 234 -16.00 -3.55 -0.15
CA THR A 234 -16.63 -3.81 -1.44
C THR A 234 -17.56 -5.03 -1.27
N ARG A 235 -17.58 -5.98 -2.22
CA ARG A 235 -18.07 -7.35 -1.98
C ARG A 235 -17.15 -8.15 -1.05
N GLY A 236 -15.91 -7.71 -0.90
CA GLY A 236 -14.94 -8.20 0.09
C GLY A 236 -14.23 -7.04 0.77
N ILE A 237 -13.11 -7.30 1.41
CA ILE A 237 -12.32 -6.28 2.10
C ILE A 237 -10.98 -6.10 1.36
N ARG A 238 -10.67 -4.86 0.99
CA ARG A 238 -9.34 -4.44 0.54
C ARG A 238 -8.70 -3.57 1.60
N ILE A 239 -7.42 -3.76 1.83
CA ILE A 239 -6.67 -3.04 2.86
C ILE A 239 -5.47 -2.40 2.21
N PHE A 240 -5.25 -1.13 2.52
CA PHE A 240 -4.08 -0.36 2.13
C PHE A 240 -3.42 0.20 3.38
N GLN A 241 -2.10 0.25 3.38
CA GLN A 241 -1.34 0.79 4.52
C GLN A 241 -0.36 1.86 4.05
N TYR A 242 -0.08 2.80 4.95
CA TYR A 242 0.84 3.91 4.73
C TYR A 242 1.52 4.28 6.06
N GLN A 243 2.66 4.98 5.98
CA GLN A 243 3.25 5.64 7.15
C GLN A 243 3.73 7.08 6.88
N PRO A 244 2.86 7.99 6.37
CA PRO A 244 3.29 9.34 6.05
C PRO A 244 3.86 10.08 7.26
N ALA A 245 4.72 11.06 6.98
CA ALA A 245 5.23 11.97 8.00
C ALA A 245 4.10 12.87 8.51
N LEU A 246 3.99 13.01 9.84
CA LEU A 246 3.00 13.88 10.48
C LEU A 246 3.35 15.37 10.36
N ALA A 247 4.61 15.68 10.06
CA ALA A 247 5.11 17.03 9.85
C ALA A 247 4.93 17.52 8.40
N GLY A 248 4.27 16.75 7.53
CA GLY A 248 4.14 17.04 6.11
C GLY A 248 5.37 16.66 5.28
N GLY A 249 5.57 17.33 4.15
CA GLY A 249 6.68 17.10 3.22
C GLY A 249 6.42 15.99 2.18
N PRO A 250 7.42 15.63 1.35
CA PRO A 250 7.22 14.73 0.20
C PRO A 250 6.65 13.34 0.54
N ALA A 251 7.03 12.79 1.71
CA ALA A 251 6.51 11.49 2.18
C ALA A 251 5.03 11.54 2.60
N ALA A 252 4.48 12.75 2.82
CA ALA A 252 3.08 12.97 3.16
C ALA A 252 2.27 13.55 1.99
N ALA A 253 2.91 13.89 0.86
CA ALA A 253 2.23 14.47 -0.29
C ALA A 253 1.14 13.55 -0.86
N ALA A 254 0.07 14.14 -1.39
CA ALA A 254 -1.05 13.41 -1.97
C ALA A 254 -0.61 12.49 -3.12
N GLU A 255 0.32 12.93 -3.95
CA GLU A 255 0.89 12.20 -5.08
C GLU A 255 1.67 10.97 -4.60
N THR A 256 2.43 11.10 -3.52
CA THR A 256 3.18 9.99 -2.91
C THR A 256 2.23 8.94 -2.34
N LEU A 257 1.21 9.36 -1.59
CA LEU A 257 0.22 8.44 -1.01
C LEU A 257 -0.62 7.75 -2.08
N ARG A 258 -1.01 8.50 -3.12
CA ARG A 258 -1.68 7.97 -4.31
C ARG A 258 -0.79 6.96 -5.04
N GLY A 259 0.47 7.28 -5.27
CA GLY A 259 1.42 6.37 -5.91
C GLY A 259 1.60 5.08 -5.11
N ALA A 260 1.73 5.19 -3.78
CA ALA A 260 1.83 4.03 -2.89
C ALA A 260 0.54 3.18 -2.91
N GLU A 261 -0.64 3.79 -2.95
CA GLU A 261 -1.94 3.10 -3.09
C GLU A 261 -2.03 2.35 -4.41
N TYR A 262 -1.66 3.01 -5.50
CA TYR A 262 -1.66 2.45 -6.84
C TYR A 262 -0.68 1.25 -6.94
N LEU A 263 0.52 1.37 -6.37
CA LEU A 263 1.51 0.29 -6.32
C LEU A 263 1.00 -0.91 -5.51
N GLN A 264 0.33 -0.67 -4.39
CA GLN A 264 -0.32 -1.74 -3.61
C GLN A 264 -1.39 -2.46 -4.43
N ARG A 265 -2.21 -1.73 -5.20
CA ARG A 265 -3.22 -2.32 -6.08
C ARG A 265 -2.61 -3.13 -7.23
N LEU A 266 -1.55 -2.64 -7.85
CA LEU A 266 -0.81 -3.40 -8.88
C LEU A 266 -0.35 -4.75 -8.33
N LEU A 267 0.24 -4.76 -7.13
CA LEU A 267 0.71 -5.99 -6.50
C LEU A 267 -0.41 -6.94 -6.07
N LEU A 268 -1.51 -6.42 -5.53
CA LEU A 268 -2.68 -7.23 -5.17
C LEU A 268 -3.30 -7.91 -6.40
N SER A 269 -3.20 -7.28 -7.57
CA SER A 269 -3.66 -7.84 -8.84
C SER A 269 -2.60 -8.65 -9.59
N GLY A 270 -1.40 -8.83 -9.02
CA GLY A 270 -0.30 -9.57 -9.66
C GLY A 270 0.31 -8.88 -10.89
N ARG A 271 0.11 -7.56 -11.06
CA ARG A 271 0.60 -6.79 -12.21
C ARG A 271 2.01 -6.24 -11.95
N LEU A 272 3.03 -7.05 -12.22
CA LEU A 272 4.43 -6.62 -12.09
C LEU A 272 4.91 -5.75 -13.26
N ASP A 273 4.35 -5.94 -14.45
CA ASP A 273 4.75 -5.27 -15.70
C ASP A 273 4.71 -3.74 -15.62
N GLY A 274 3.84 -3.19 -14.76
CA GLY A 274 3.72 -1.75 -14.49
C GLY A 274 4.31 -1.28 -13.16
N ALA A 275 4.70 -2.20 -12.28
CA ALA A 275 5.09 -1.89 -10.91
C ALA A 275 6.55 -1.41 -10.81
N GLY A 276 7.44 -1.89 -11.69
CA GLY A 276 8.88 -1.65 -11.57
C GLY A 276 9.30 -0.18 -11.68
N GLN A 277 8.77 0.55 -12.66
CA GLN A 277 9.08 1.97 -12.81
C GLN A 277 8.55 2.80 -11.64
N LEU A 278 7.28 2.61 -11.28
CA LEU A 278 6.65 3.30 -10.14
C LEU A 278 7.37 3.00 -8.82
N ALA A 279 7.82 1.75 -8.60
CA ALA A 279 8.59 1.39 -7.41
C ALA A 279 9.93 2.13 -7.33
N ARG A 280 10.64 2.34 -8.46
CA ARG A 280 11.89 3.11 -8.45
C ARG A 280 11.64 4.59 -8.14
N GLU A 281 10.61 5.18 -8.75
CA GLU A 281 10.20 6.57 -8.52
C GLU A 281 9.84 6.78 -7.04
N LEU A 282 9.00 5.89 -6.47
CA LEU A 282 8.59 5.97 -5.08
C LEU A 282 9.72 5.66 -4.08
N ALA A 283 10.67 4.80 -4.42
CA ALA A 283 11.83 4.50 -3.58
C ALA A 283 12.78 5.70 -3.38
N ALA A 284 12.61 6.79 -4.14
CA ALA A 284 13.34 8.04 -4.00
C ALA A 284 12.68 9.03 -3.01
N THR A 285 11.48 8.74 -2.50
CA THR A 285 10.74 9.64 -1.59
C THR A 285 11.24 9.63 -0.14
N ASP A 286 12.24 8.79 0.18
CA ASP A 286 12.78 8.56 1.53
C ASP A 286 11.71 8.20 2.60
N ASP A 287 10.55 7.71 2.18
CA ASP A 287 9.56 7.12 3.08
C ASP A 287 9.95 5.66 3.42
N PRO A 288 10.22 5.32 4.70
CA PRO A 288 10.62 3.98 5.10
C PRO A 288 9.62 2.87 4.78
N PHE A 289 8.32 3.16 4.91
CA PHE A 289 7.28 2.17 4.63
C PHE A 289 7.15 1.93 3.13
N VAL A 290 7.13 3.01 2.34
CA VAL A 290 7.12 2.94 0.87
C VAL A 290 8.41 2.30 0.37
N GLY A 291 9.55 2.57 1.01
CA GLY A 291 10.83 1.90 0.76
C GLY A 291 10.71 0.38 0.90
N CYS A 292 10.15 -0.13 1.99
CA CYS A 292 9.90 -1.57 2.14
C CYS A 292 8.97 -2.12 1.05
N LEU A 293 7.86 -1.43 0.74
CA LEU A 293 6.95 -1.80 -0.35
C LEU A 293 7.69 -1.92 -1.69
N CYS A 294 8.48 -0.90 -2.05
CA CYS A 294 9.26 -0.88 -3.28
C CYS A 294 10.34 -1.96 -3.27
N GLY A 295 10.99 -2.21 -2.13
CA GLY A 295 11.98 -3.28 -1.98
C GLY A 295 11.41 -4.66 -2.33
N TYR A 296 10.20 -4.99 -1.86
CA TYR A 296 9.55 -6.25 -2.25
C TYR A 296 9.16 -6.30 -3.73
N VAL A 297 8.74 -5.18 -4.32
CA VAL A 297 8.50 -5.11 -5.78
C VAL A 297 9.78 -5.41 -6.54
N LEU A 298 10.89 -4.78 -6.17
CA LEU A 298 12.20 -4.96 -6.80
C LEU A 298 12.69 -6.41 -6.65
N LEU A 299 12.51 -7.03 -5.48
CA LEU A 299 12.81 -8.45 -5.30
C LEU A 299 11.99 -9.36 -6.23
N ARG A 300 10.68 -9.11 -6.38
CA ARG A 300 9.82 -9.88 -7.30
C ARG A 300 10.23 -9.73 -8.76
N LEU A 301 10.86 -8.62 -9.11
CA LEU A 301 11.41 -8.34 -10.43
C LEU A 301 12.84 -8.91 -10.62
N GLY A 302 13.40 -9.58 -9.61
CA GLY A 302 14.78 -10.09 -9.64
C GLY A 302 15.85 -9.00 -9.53
N LEU A 303 15.50 -7.78 -9.14
CA LEU A 303 16.40 -6.65 -8.99
C LEU A 303 16.96 -6.59 -7.56
N VAL A 304 17.74 -7.61 -7.21
CA VAL A 304 18.12 -7.89 -5.82
C VAL A 304 19.05 -6.82 -5.25
N GLU A 305 20.00 -6.32 -6.03
CA GLU A 305 20.92 -5.24 -5.65
C GLU A 305 20.14 -3.95 -5.32
N ALA A 306 19.20 -3.56 -6.19
CA ALA A 306 18.36 -2.39 -5.97
C ALA A 306 17.48 -2.53 -4.71
N ALA A 307 16.97 -3.74 -4.45
CA ALA A 307 16.24 -4.02 -3.21
C ALA A 307 17.15 -3.90 -1.97
N GLY A 308 18.41 -4.36 -2.06
CA GLY A 308 19.42 -4.22 -1.01
C GLY A 308 19.75 -2.75 -0.71
N GLU A 309 19.93 -1.92 -1.73
CA GLU A 309 20.16 -0.48 -1.56
C GLU A 309 18.99 0.22 -0.85
N VAL A 310 17.75 -0.12 -1.23
CA VAL A 310 16.55 0.40 -0.56
C VAL A 310 16.53 -0.05 0.90
N ALA A 311 16.82 -1.32 1.17
CA ALA A 311 16.86 -1.86 2.53
C ALA A 311 17.83 -1.09 3.44
N GLU A 312 19.06 -0.82 2.97
CA GLU A 312 20.06 -0.06 3.75
C GLU A 312 19.61 1.37 4.04
N ARG A 313 18.97 2.05 3.07
CA ARG A 313 18.41 3.40 3.30
C ARG A 313 17.32 3.37 4.36
N VAL A 314 16.43 2.38 4.32
CA VAL A 314 15.34 2.23 5.30
C VAL A 314 15.89 1.89 6.69
N ILE A 315 16.86 0.98 6.81
CA ILE A 315 17.46 0.61 8.10
C ILE A 315 18.07 1.84 8.79
N ARG A 316 18.73 2.71 8.03
CA ARG A 316 19.36 3.93 8.56
C ARG A 316 18.35 4.91 9.16
N THR A 317 17.15 5.01 8.60
CA THR A 317 16.14 6.01 9.01
C THR A 317 15.02 5.42 9.89
N ALA A 318 14.79 4.12 9.81
CA ALA A 318 13.73 3.40 10.53
C ALA A 318 14.15 1.96 10.89
N PRO A 319 15.15 1.77 11.77
CA PRO A 319 15.64 0.45 12.19
C PRO A 319 14.60 -0.38 12.97
N GLN A 320 13.39 0.14 13.20
CA GLN A 320 12.29 -0.60 13.81
C GLN A 320 11.47 -1.40 12.77
N LEU A 321 11.68 -1.18 11.47
CA LEU A 321 10.99 -1.92 10.41
C LEU A 321 11.68 -3.25 10.12
N SER A 322 11.08 -4.34 10.62
CA SER A 322 11.53 -5.71 10.40
C SER A 322 11.72 -6.05 8.91
N ASP A 323 10.81 -5.58 8.05
CA ASP A 323 10.88 -5.79 6.60
C ASP A 323 12.18 -5.32 5.95
N ALA A 324 12.77 -4.21 6.42
CA ALA A 324 14.01 -3.71 5.85
C ALA A 324 15.18 -4.69 6.08
N PHE A 325 15.21 -5.32 7.25
CA PHE A 325 16.20 -6.36 7.56
C PHE A 325 15.91 -7.68 6.83
N VAL A 326 14.63 -8.00 6.58
CA VAL A 326 14.27 -9.13 5.71
C VAL A 326 14.81 -8.90 4.30
N LEU A 327 14.56 -7.74 3.70
CA LEU A 327 15.08 -7.37 2.38
C LEU A 327 16.62 -7.44 2.32
N ARG A 328 17.30 -6.95 3.37
CA ARG A 328 18.76 -7.07 3.48
C ARG A 328 19.23 -8.52 3.57
N GLY A 329 18.50 -9.37 4.29
CA GLY A 329 18.78 -10.81 4.39
C GLY A 329 18.66 -11.52 3.04
N GLU A 330 17.60 -11.23 2.29
CA GLU A 330 17.40 -11.74 0.92
C GLU A 330 18.51 -11.30 -0.02
N HIS A 331 18.89 -10.01 0.02
CA HIS A 331 20.01 -9.49 -0.75
C HIS A 331 21.32 -10.20 -0.39
N ALA A 332 21.65 -10.29 0.90
CA ALA A 332 22.87 -10.96 1.34
C ALA A 332 22.89 -12.45 0.96
N ALA A 333 21.76 -13.14 1.04
CA ALA A 333 21.64 -14.55 0.66
C ALA A 333 21.85 -14.75 -0.85
N ALA A 334 21.26 -13.88 -1.69
CA ALA A 334 21.46 -13.91 -3.13
C ALA A 334 22.93 -13.64 -3.52
N MET A 335 23.62 -12.80 -2.75
CA MET A 335 25.06 -12.53 -2.93
C MET A 335 25.97 -13.61 -2.33
N GLY A 336 25.43 -14.70 -1.77
CA GLY A 336 26.21 -15.75 -1.11
C GLY A 336 26.95 -15.28 0.16
N SER A 337 26.51 -14.17 0.76
CA SER A 337 27.17 -13.55 1.91
C SER A 337 26.72 -14.16 3.23
N GLY A 338 27.69 -14.45 4.12
CA GLY A 338 27.42 -14.86 5.50
C GLY A 338 26.64 -13.84 6.34
N ALA A 339 26.52 -12.60 5.86
CA ALA A 339 25.73 -11.54 6.50
C ALA A 339 24.22 -11.83 6.51
N ALA A 340 23.73 -12.76 5.68
CA ALA A 340 22.30 -13.11 5.60
C ALA A 340 21.75 -13.56 6.97
N LYS A 341 22.49 -14.44 7.68
CA LYS A 341 22.10 -14.94 9.00
C LYS A 341 21.90 -13.80 10.00
N GLN A 342 22.84 -12.84 10.02
CA GLN A 342 22.77 -11.69 10.91
C GLN A 342 21.57 -10.80 10.56
N ALA A 343 21.30 -10.57 9.28
CA ALA A 343 20.16 -9.77 8.84
C ALA A 343 18.81 -10.38 9.23
N PHE A 344 18.61 -11.69 9.06
CA PHE A 344 17.38 -12.34 9.52
C PHE A 344 17.23 -12.35 11.04
N ALA A 345 18.33 -12.44 11.80
CA ALA A 345 18.30 -12.30 13.25
C ALA A 345 17.91 -10.87 13.68
N GLU A 346 18.43 -9.84 13.01
CA GLU A 346 18.07 -8.44 13.25
C GLU A 346 16.62 -8.13 12.85
N ALA A 347 16.10 -8.77 11.79
CA ALA A 347 14.68 -8.66 11.44
C ALA A 347 13.77 -9.11 12.59
N LEU A 348 14.10 -10.20 13.29
CA LEU A 348 13.36 -10.64 14.47
C LEU A 348 13.50 -9.71 15.66
N ALA A 349 14.68 -9.09 15.83
CA ALA A 349 14.91 -8.12 16.88
C ALA A 349 14.11 -6.83 16.65
N ALA A 350 13.97 -6.41 15.39
CA ALA A 350 13.21 -5.23 14.99
C ALA A 350 11.70 -5.40 15.19
N GLY A 351 11.16 -6.61 14.98
CA GLY A 351 9.75 -6.91 15.27
C GLY A 351 9.12 -7.89 14.30
N ILE A 352 7.83 -7.72 14.05
CA ILE A 352 7.07 -8.52 13.10
C ILE A 352 7.03 -7.74 11.78
N PRO A 353 7.38 -8.35 10.62
CA PRO A 353 7.18 -7.74 9.31
C PRO A 353 5.76 -7.20 9.15
N LEU A 354 5.58 -6.06 8.49
CA LEU A 354 4.27 -5.49 8.16
C LEU A 354 3.64 -6.14 6.93
N PHE A 355 4.48 -6.69 6.05
CA PHE A 355 4.07 -7.37 4.81
C PHE A 355 4.04 -8.88 5.02
N GLY A 356 3.02 -9.55 4.48
CA GLY A 356 2.89 -11.01 4.53
C GLY A 356 3.99 -11.73 3.77
N GLU A 357 4.52 -11.13 2.69
CA GLU A 357 5.73 -11.64 2.02
C GLU A 357 6.95 -11.58 2.96
N GLY A 358 7.07 -10.51 3.75
CA GLY A 358 8.11 -10.38 4.76
C GLY A 358 8.04 -11.47 5.84
N LEU A 359 6.84 -11.84 6.29
CA LEU A 359 6.66 -12.98 7.20
C LEU A 359 7.18 -14.28 6.59
N THR A 360 6.83 -14.53 5.33
CA THR A 360 7.20 -15.75 4.62
C THR A 360 8.71 -15.86 4.49
N ARG A 361 9.33 -14.82 3.92
CA ARG A 361 10.79 -14.74 3.71
C ARG A 361 11.57 -14.79 5.02
N LEU A 362 11.10 -14.10 6.06
CA LEU A 362 11.73 -14.19 7.38
C LEU A 362 11.74 -15.63 7.89
N LEU A 363 10.61 -16.34 7.86
CA LEU A 363 10.56 -17.73 8.34
C LEU A 363 11.41 -18.69 7.49
N GLU A 364 11.48 -18.47 6.19
CA GLU A 364 12.38 -19.21 5.28
C GLU A 364 13.85 -18.95 5.63
N GLY A 365 14.24 -17.69 5.82
CA GLY A 365 15.58 -17.30 6.25
C GLY A 365 15.96 -17.89 7.61
N LEU A 366 15.05 -17.88 8.59
CA LEU A 366 15.30 -18.51 9.90
C LEU A 366 15.53 -20.01 9.78
N ARG A 367 14.80 -20.69 8.89
CA ARG A 367 14.98 -22.12 8.64
C ARG A 367 16.30 -22.39 7.92
N ALA A 368 16.57 -21.66 6.84
CA ALA A 368 17.76 -21.85 6.00
C ALA A 368 19.07 -21.59 6.76
N HIS A 369 19.05 -20.69 7.75
CA HIS A 369 20.24 -20.32 8.53
C HIS A 369 20.22 -20.86 9.98
N GLU A 370 19.29 -21.77 10.29
CA GLU A 370 19.15 -22.43 11.60
C GLU A 370 19.12 -21.44 12.78
N ILE A 371 18.36 -20.36 12.64
CA ILE A 371 18.27 -19.30 13.65
C ILE A 371 17.20 -19.68 14.67
N SER A 372 17.63 -19.97 15.90
CA SER A 372 16.74 -20.09 17.06
C SER A 372 16.67 -18.77 17.80
N HIS A 373 15.46 -18.22 17.97
CA HIS A 373 15.27 -16.93 18.63
C HIS A 373 13.92 -16.87 19.38
N PRO A 374 13.86 -16.31 20.60
CA PRO A 374 12.65 -16.28 21.42
C PRO A 374 11.44 -15.64 20.73
N ARG A 375 11.66 -14.55 20.00
CA ARG A 375 10.60 -13.85 19.27
C ARG A 375 10.13 -14.56 18.00
N GLY A 376 10.86 -15.58 17.54
CA GLY A 376 10.49 -16.35 16.34
C GLY A 376 9.16 -17.07 16.50
N ALA A 377 8.76 -17.40 17.74
CA ALA A 377 7.48 -18.06 17.99
C ALA A 377 6.27 -17.16 17.71
N ILE A 378 6.34 -15.86 18.01
CA ILE A 378 5.26 -14.92 17.70
C ILE A 378 5.13 -14.75 16.19
N VAL A 379 6.24 -14.60 15.46
CA VAL A 379 6.24 -14.52 13.99
C VAL A 379 5.62 -15.78 13.37
N ARG A 380 6.01 -16.96 13.85
CA ARG A 380 5.40 -18.24 13.43
C ARG A 380 3.90 -18.28 13.71
N TYR A 381 3.46 -17.85 14.89
CA TYR A 381 2.04 -17.81 15.23
C TYR A 381 1.25 -16.88 14.29
N VAL A 382 1.75 -15.67 14.04
CA VAL A 382 1.12 -14.73 13.11
C VAL A 382 1.04 -15.31 11.70
N PHE A 383 2.11 -15.95 11.22
CA PHE A 383 2.12 -16.60 9.90
C PHE A 383 1.14 -17.78 9.81
N GLN A 384 1.07 -18.64 10.82
CA GLN A 384 0.18 -19.81 10.83
C GLN A 384 -1.31 -19.43 10.85
N ASN A 385 -1.64 -18.27 11.40
CA ASN A 385 -3.01 -17.75 11.47
C ASN A 385 -3.26 -16.61 10.46
N HIS A 386 -2.31 -16.39 9.54
CA HIS A 386 -2.35 -15.31 8.55
C HIS A 386 -3.57 -15.43 7.65
N MET A 387 -4.18 -14.29 7.31
CA MET A 387 -5.31 -14.27 6.39
C MET A 387 -4.83 -14.50 4.95
N ARG A 388 -5.18 -15.66 4.40
CA ARG A 388 -4.83 -16.05 3.03
C ARG A 388 -5.18 -14.95 2.02
N GLY A 389 -4.24 -14.68 1.12
CA GLY A 389 -4.40 -13.66 0.06
C GLY A 389 -4.17 -12.22 0.52
N SER A 390 -3.91 -11.96 1.82
CA SER A 390 -3.54 -10.63 2.28
C SER A 390 -2.08 -10.29 1.98
N MET A 391 -1.85 -9.07 1.48
CA MET A 391 -0.51 -8.49 1.37
C MET A 391 0.13 -8.19 2.74
N TRP A 392 -0.69 -8.07 3.79
CA TRP A 392 -0.29 -7.55 5.08
C TRP A 392 -0.12 -8.64 6.12
N SER A 393 0.67 -8.37 7.14
CA SER A 393 0.73 -9.18 8.37
C SER A 393 -0.52 -9.01 9.22
N VAL A 394 -1.61 -9.56 8.70
CA VAL A 394 -2.93 -9.62 9.31
C VAL A 394 -3.31 -11.08 9.53
N PHE A 395 -3.84 -11.37 10.70
CA PHE A 395 -4.16 -12.73 11.10
C PHE A 395 -5.47 -12.75 11.89
N THR A 396 -6.07 -13.94 11.95
CA THR A 396 -7.26 -14.19 12.75
C THR A 396 -6.83 -14.96 14.00
N PRO A 397 -6.79 -14.34 15.19
CA PRO A 397 -6.33 -15.02 16.39
C PRO A 397 -7.21 -16.23 16.73
N ARG A 398 -6.62 -17.24 17.38
CA ARG A 398 -7.38 -18.41 17.86
C ARG A 398 -8.38 -18.03 18.94
N ARG A 399 -7.98 -17.12 19.83
CA ARG A 399 -8.79 -16.56 20.91
C ARG A 399 -8.66 -15.04 20.89
N PHE A 400 -9.77 -14.34 21.06
CA PHE A 400 -9.78 -12.88 21.17
C PHE A 400 -10.74 -12.46 22.27
N GLU A 401 -10.19 -12.25 23.46
CA GLU A 401 -10.97 -11.88 24.64
C GLU A 401 -10.42 -10.59 25.24
N PRO A 402 -11.26 -9.55 25.42
CA PRO A 402 -10.82 -8.34 26.07
C PRO A 402 -10.30 -8.60 27.49
N GLY A 403 -9.16 -7.99 27.82
CA GLY A 403 -8.44 -8.22 29.08
C GLY A 403 -7.41 -9.35 29.03
N THR A 404 -7.26 -10.04 27.90
CA THR A 404 -6.23 -11.08 27.69
C THR A 404 -5.22 -10.68 26.61
N LEU A 405 -4.04 -11.30 26.57
CA LEU A 405 -3.09 -11.11 25.47
C LEU A 405 -3.63 -11.75 24.19
N VAL A 406 -3.45 -11.07 23.06
CA VAL A 406 -3.86 -11.58 21.73
C VAL A 406 -2.97 -12.72 21.21
N VAL A 407 -1.74 -12.79 21.72
CA VAL A 407 -0.80 -13.91 21.55
C VAL A 407 -0.24 -14.23 22.92
N THR A 408 -0.43 -15.46 23.39
CA THR A 408 -0.02 -15.93 24.72
C THR A 408 1.27 -16.77 24.68
N ALA A 409 1.83 -17.10 25.85
CA ALA A 409 2.93 -18.06 25.95
C ALA A 409 2.51 -19.47 25.47
N ALA A 410 1.28 -19.89 25.77
CA ALA A 410 0.70 -21.14 25.28
C ALA A 410 0.64 -21.17 23.75
N ASP A 411 0.22 -20.07 23.12
CA ASP A 411 0.16 -19.95 21.66
C ASP A 411 1.53 -20.05 20.97
N THR A 412 2.60 -19.74 21.70
CA THR A 412 3.97 -19.72 21.20
C THR A 412 4.75 -20.99 21.55
N GLY A 413 4.13 -21.94 22.26
CA GLY A 413 4.75 -23.20 22.67
C GLY A 413 5.86 -23.03 23.72
N TYR A 414 5.82 -21.93 24.49
CA TYR A 414 6.79 -21.60 25.54
C TYR A 414 6.34 -22.02 26.95
N GLU A 415 5.25 -22.81 27.07
CA GLU A 415 4.95 -23.51 28.31
C GLU A 415 5.87 -24.74 28.42
N SER A 416 7.01 -24.55 29.08
CA SER A 416 7.86 -25.61 29.64
C SER A 416 7.91 -25.48 31.15
#